data_AF-A0A4P7XF57-F1
#
_entry.id   AF-A0A4P7XF57-F1
#
_cell.length_a   1.000
_cell.length_b   1.000
_cell.length_c   1.000
_cell.angle_alpha   90.00
_cell.angle_beta   90.00
_cell.angle_gamma   90.00
#
_symmetry.space_group_name_H-M   'P 1'
#
loop_
_entity.id
_entity.type
_entity.pdbx_description
1 polymer ?
#
loop_
_entity_poly.entity_id
_entity_poly.type
_entity_poly.pdbx_seq_one_letter_code
_entity_poly.pdbx_strand_id
1 'polypeptide(L)'
;MENGNRSSTATRKAWPQPRVHPGRDPSAKASLTPSEADENVRLANEGLARSEPAVSEVQPAPTGEEDREKSAAAPTTQTEDETPAEPEAIVEENVPDRAYFEMHQRRRKALLKDCSGVKLLDFHILAMAEWPENFRLVQARRRRDQWLFIMSIMAALFLAGLGSFIPAWTGGAAFGAMTLLGFLLVPDFRRLIIQRPSYRELLLQRRQILKRARQHIQYLEGPAGLAWQCQALGEYNPALRQARFQNLFNYSQDNTLLSHIRTRAHVRLYLMFVLEAERAYEAMHHSYLEAQQEARERGWEPASAEIDASSQYS
;
A
#
# COMPACT_ATOMS: atom_id res chain seq x y z
N MET A 1 -27.64 -0.86 -57.29
CA MET A 1 -27.89 -1.91 -56.27
C MET A 1 -26.52 -2.41 -55.84
N GLU A 2 -25.99 -2.28 -54.64
CA GLU A 2 -26.37 -1.66 -53.37
C GLU A 2 -25.05 -1.62 -52.57
N ASN A 3 -24.48 -0.44 -52.32
CA ASN A 3 -23.24 -0.29 -51.55
C ASN A 3 -23.57 -0.19 -50.06
N GLY A 4 -23.39 -1.30 -49.33
CA GLY A 4 -23.62 -1.39 -47.89
C GLY A 4 -22.45 -0.85 -47.06
N ASN A 5 -22.41 0.47 -46.88
CA ASN A 5 -21.47 1.16 -45.99
C ASN A 5 -21.94 1.01 -44.53
N ARG A 6 -21.38 0.08 -43.74
CA ARG A 6 -21.65 -0.05 -42.30
C ARG A 6 -20.65 0.77 -41.50
N SER A 7 -21.05 1.99 -41.17
CA SER A 7 -20.41 2.86 -40.20
C SER A 7 -20.53 2.26 -38.80
N SER A 8 -19.44 1.71 -38.26
CA SER A 8 -19.34 1.30 -36.86
C SER A 8 -19.06 2.53 -35.98
N THR A 9 -20.11 3.06 -35.35
CA THR A 9 -20.00 4.09 -34.31
C THR A 9 -19.58 3.45 -32.99
N ALA A 10 -18.28 3.35 -32.76
CA ALA A 10 -17.72 3.00 -31.46
C ALA A 10 -17.84 4.21 -30.52
N THR A 11 -18.87 4.22 -29.67
CA THR A 11 -19.01 5.18 -28.57
C THR A 11 -17.89 4.97 -27.56
N ARG A 12 -16.83 5.79 -27.61
CA ARG A 12 -15.88 5.94 -26.50
C ARG A 12 -16.64 6.51 -25.30
N LYS A 13 -16.82 5.70 -24.25
CA LYS A 13 -17.23 6.18 -22.92
C LYS A 13 -16.18 7.18 -22.42
N ALA A 14 -16.54 8.46 -22.43
CA ALA A 14 -15.77 9.50 -21.76
C ALA A 14 -15.84 9.25 -20.24
N TRP A 15 -14.68 9.11 -19.61
CA TRP A 15 -14.56 9.02 -18.16
C TRP A 15 -14.70 10.42 -17.55
N PRO A 16 -15.39 10.58 -16.42
CA PRO A 16 -15.47 11.86 -15.72
C PRO A 16 -14.09 12.25 -15.16
N GLN A 17 -13.65 13.47 -15.47
CA GLN A 17 -12.43 14.08 -14.95
C GLN A 17 -12.51 14.27 -13.43
N PRO A 18 -11.42 14.05 -12.68
CA PRO A 18 -11.38 14.32 -11.24
C PRO A 18 -11.41 15.83 -10.97
N ARG A 19 -12.26 16.24 -10.01
CA ARG A 19 -12.23 17.60 -9.46
C ARG A 19 -11.04 17.72 -8.52
N VAL A 20 -10.15 18.66 -8.80
CA VAL A 20 -9.05 19.05 -7.92
C VAL A 20 -9.64 19.77 -6.71
N HIS A 21 -9.42 19.24 -5.51
CA HIS A 21 -9.68 19.96 -4.26
C HIS A 21 -8.37 20.63 -3.79
N PRO A 22 -8.34 21.94 -3.53
CA PRO A 22 -7.16 22.62 -3.00
C PRO A 22 -7.05 22.44 -1.48
N GLY A 23 -5.81 22.17 -1.02
CA GLY A 23 -5.30 22.53 0.31
C GLY A 23 -5.70 21.64 1.49
N ARG A 24 -4.71 21.04 2.15
CA ARG A 24 -4.84 20.51 3.52
C ARG A 24 -3.85 21.22 4.43
N ASP A 25 -4.36 21.80 5.51
CA ASP A 25 -3.59 22.41 6.59
C ASP A 25 -2.78 21.36 7.39
N PRO A 26 -1.57 21.69 7.86
CA PRO A 26 -0.66 20.76 8.53
C PRO A 26 -0.94 20.50 10.02
N SER A 27 -2.16 20.71 10.52
CA SER A 27 -2.46 20.58 11.95
C SER A 27 -3.63 19.63 12.23
N ALA A 28 -3.40 18.34 12.02
CA ALA A 28 -4.25 17.28 12.58
C ALA A 28 -3.37 16.09 12.96
N LYS A 29 -2.74 16.18 14.15
CA LYS A 29 -2.04 15.05 14.79
C LYS A 29 -3.09 13.99 15.15
N ALA A 30 -3.11 12.89 14.40
CA ALA A 30 -3.81 11.68 14.80
C ALA A 30 -2.90 10.87 15.73
N SER A 31 -3.19 10.92 17.02
CA SER A 31 -2.61 10.06 18.05
C SER A 31 -3.09 8.61 17.83
N LEU A 32 -2.19 7.76 17.32
CA LEU A 32 -2.34 6.30 17.32
C LEU A 32 -1.72 5.77 18.61
N THR A 33 -2.47 4.94 19.33
CA THR A 33 -1.99 4.29 20.55
C THR A 33 -1.03 3.13 20.22
N PRO A 34 0.00 2.86 21.05
CA PRO A 34 1.06 1.88 20.73
C PRO A 34 0.61 0.41 20.62
N SER A 35 -0.60 0.07 21.08
CA SER A 35 -1.03 -1.33 21.21
C SER A 35 -1.52 -1.98 19.90
N GLU A 36 -1.89 -1.22 18.88
CA GLU A 36 -2.40 -1.76 17.60
C GLU A 36 -1.31 -1.97 16.52
N ALA A 37 -0.10 -1.46 16.76
CA ALA A 37 1.02 -1.61 15.83
C ALA A 37 1.64 -3.02 15.90
N ASP A 38 1.72 -3.61 17.11
CA ASP A 38 2.39 -4.90 17.32
C ASP A 38 1.56 -6.13 16.92
N GLU A 39 0.22 -6.05 17.03
CA GLU A 39 -0.65 -7.20 16.69
C GLU A 39 -0.79 -7.40 15.17
N ASN A 40 -0.70 -6.32 14.39
CA ASN A 40 -0.81 -6.37 12.93
C ASN A 40 0.49 -6.82 12.24
N VAL A 41 1.64 -6.69 12.90
CA VAL A 41 2.94 -7.19 12.39
C VAL A 41 3.06 -8.70 12.60
N ARG A 42 2.50 -9.25 13.70
CA ARG A 42 2.48 -10.70 13.95
C ARG A 42 1.66 -11.48 12.93
N LEU A 43 0.48 -10.99 12.57
CA LEU A 43 -0.40 -11.66 11.60
C LEU A 43 0.14 -11.64 10.15
N ALA A 44 1.06 -10.72 9.83
CA ALA A 44 1.72 -10.69 8.53
C ALA A 44 2.83 -11.74 8.40
N ASN A 45 3.49 -12.11 9.51
CA ASN A 45 4.62 -13.03 9.51
C ASN A 45 4.20 -14.51 9.60
N GLU A 46 3.06 -14.84 10.22
CA GLU A 46 2.61 -16.24 10.36
C GLU A 46 2.04 -16.84 9.05
N GLY A 47 1.70 -16.01 8.06
CA GLY A 47 1.15 -16.47 6.79
C GLY A 47 2.18 -17.03 5.79
N LEU A 48 3.49 -16.89 6.07
CA LEU A 48 4.57 -17.21 5.13
C LEU A 48 5.42 -18.43 5.50
N ALA A 49 5.18 -19.07 6.65
CA ALA A 49 6.08 -20.08 7.23
C ALA A 49 5.56 -21.54 7.15
N ARG A 50 4.79 -21.90 6.12
CA ARG A 50 4.28 -23.28 5.97
C ARG A 50 4.61 -23.94 4.63
N SER A 51 5.90 -24.23 4.45
CA SER A 51 6.50 -25.20 3.52
C SER A 51 8.01 -25.20 3.84
N GLU A 52 8.62 -26.18 4.50
CA GLU A 52 9.05 -27.50 4.00
C GLU A 52 9.81 -28.28 5.12
N PRO A 53 10.29 -29.54 4.90
CA PRO A 53 10.43 -30.55 5.95
C PRO A 53 11.81 -30.64 6.65
N ALA A 54 11.82 -31.49 7.69
CA ALA A 54 12.90 -31.83 8.62
C ALA A 54 14.22 -32.32 7.98
N VAL A 55 15.37 -32.05 8.64
CA VAL A 55 16.46 -33.00 8.98
C VAL A 55 17.53 -32.35 9.91
N SER A 56 17.91 -33.14 10.92
CA SER A 56 19.07 -33.23 11.84
C SER A 56 20.11 -32.11 12.09
N GLU A 57 20.07 -31.68 13.35
CA GLU A 57 21.08 -31.44 14.38
C GLU A 57 22.51 -32.03 14.25
N VAL A 58 23.54 -31.18 14.44
CA VAL A 58 24.85 -31.48 15.06
C VAL A 58 25.39 -30.22 15.77
N GLN A 59 25.82 -30.36 17.04
CA GLN A 59 26.41 -29.35 17.95
C GLN A 59 27.89 -29.01 17.64
N PRO A 60 28.43 -27.92 18.23
CA PRO A 60 29.51 -28.13 19.20
C PRO A 60 29.52 -27.18 20.42
N ALA A 61 30.25 -27.60 21.46
CA ALA A 61 30.63 -26.88 22.68
C ALA A 61 32.19 -26.80 22.79
N PRO A 62 32.81 -26.27 23.86
CA PRO A 62 33.27 -24.89 23.99
C PRO A 62 34.81 -24.73 24.13
N THR A 63 35.26 -23.48 23.99
CA THR A 63 36.62 -22.95 24.16
C THR A 63 37.09 -22.89 25.63
N GLY A 64 38.35 -23.27 25.86
CA GLY A 64 39.11 -23.11 27.10
C GLY A 64 40.38 -22.27 26.89
N GLU A 65 40.90 -21.77 28.01
CA GLU A 65 41.84 -20.67 28.27
C GLU A 65 43.35 -20.92 28.01
N GLU A 66 44.10 -19.81 28.14
CA GLU A 66 45.45 -19.63 28.76
C GLU A 66 46.72 -19.46 27.87
N ASP A 67 47.22 -18.21 27.93
CA ASP A 67 48.54 -17.77 28.46
C ASP A 67 49.85 -17.63 27.63
N ARG A 68 50.40 -16.38 27.72
CA ARG A 68 51.79 -15.97 28.07
C ARG A 68 52.78 -15.46 27.01
N GLU A 69 52.90 -14.12 26.94
CA GLU A 69 54.08 -13.26 27.24
C GLU A 69 55.48 -13.55 26.62
N LYS A 70 56.06 -12.59 25.86
CA LYS A 70 57.23 -11.72 26.26
C LYS A 70 58.07 -11.11 25.09
N SER A 71 58.61 -9.92 25.37
CA SER A 71 59.72 -9.12 24.75
C SER A 71 59.34 -8.07 23.70
N ALA A 72 59.31 -6.75 24.02
CA ALA A 72 60.41 -5.78 24.28
C ALA A 72 61.13 -5.32 22.97
N ALA A 73 61.45 -4.07 22.65
CA ALA A 73 61.44 -2.75 23.29
C ALA A 73 61.52 -1.64 22.18
N ALA A 74 61.20 -0.39 22.52
CA ALA A 74 61.21 0.81 21.66
C ALA A 74 62.60 1.54 21.66
N PRO A 75 62.73 2.84 21.30
CA PRO A 75 62.74 3.47 19.96
C PRO A 75 64.01 4.36 19.74
N THR A 76 64.24 4.87 18.52
CA THR A 76 65.07 6.09 18.30
C THR A 76 64.53 6.93 17.15
N THR A 77 64.55 8.24 17.35
CA THR A 77 63.85 9.30 16.62
C THR A 77 64.86 10.38 16.19
N GLN A 78 64.76 10.85 14.93
CA GLN A 78 65.17 12.16 14.36
C GLN A 78 66.69 12.49 14.27
N THR A 79 67.24 13.28 13.33
CA THR A 79 66.68 14.35 12.47
C THR A 79 67.58 14.65 11.24
N GLU A 80 66.96 15.21 10.20
CA GLU A 80 67.44 16.26 9.24
C GLU A 80 68.54 15.99 8.21
N ASP A 81 68.20 16.08 6.91
CA ASP A 81 68.80 17.10 6.02
C ASP A 81 67.94 17.39 4.76
N GLU A 82 68.18 18.56 4.16
CA GLU A 82 67.42 19.44 3.26
C GLU A 82 66.84 18.93 1.91
N THR A 83 65.71 19.55 1.52
CA THR A 83 65.02 19.55 0.20
C THR A 83 65.84 20.32 -0.87
N PRO A 84 65.73 20.03 -2.19
CA PRO A 84 64.79 20.84 -3.01
C PRO A 84 64.12 20.14 -4.23
N ALA A 85 62.83 20.42 -4.39
CA ALA A 85 62.08 20.69 -5.64
C ALA A 85 61.95 19.63 -6.76
N GLU A 86 60.75 19.01 -6.86
CA GLU A 86 59.82 18.98 -8.03
C GLU A 86 58.78 17.85 -7.88
N PRO A 87 57.60 17.92 -8.53
CA PRO A 87 56.70 19.04 -8.68
C PRO A 87 55.47 18.86 -7.77
N GLU A 88 54.72 19.95 -7.58
CA GLU A 88 53.37 19.90 -7.05
C GLU A 88 52.59 18.84 -7.83
N ALA A 89 52.24 17.75 -7.13
CA ALA A 89 51.11 16.94 -7.52
C ALA A 89 49.93 17.90 -7.52
N ILE A 90 49.60 18.40 -8.70
CA ILE A 90 48.30 18.96 -9.01
C ILE A 90 47.35 17.88 -8.50
N VAL A 91 46.78 18.11 -7.32
CA VAL A 91 45.54 17.49 -6.93
C VAL A 91 44.60 17.98 -8.02
N GLU A 92 44.48 17.16 -9.06
CA GLU A 92 43.43 17.27 -10.06
C GLU A 92 42.16 17.17 -9.23
N GLU A 93 41.71 18.35 -8.79
CA GLU A 93 40.44 18.55 -8.16
C GLU A 93 39.47 17.83 -9.09
N ASN A 94 38.82 16.78 -8.56
CA ASN A 94 37.85 15.96 -9.27
C ASN A 94 36.66 16.86 -9.62
N VAL A 95 36.85 17.78 -10.57
CA VAL A 95 35.80 18.57 -11.18
C VAL A 95 35.03 17.53 -11.97
N PRO A 96 33.81 17.16 -11.53
CA PRO A 96 33.05 16.16 -12.24
C PRO A 96 32.84 16.69 -13.66
N ASP A 97 33.28 15.91 -14.65
CA ASP A 97 33.13 16.28 -16.06
C ASP A 97 31.71 16.76 -16.32
N ARG A 98 31.54 17.88 -17.02
CA ARG A 98 30.23 18.45 -17.38
C ARG A 98 29.28 17.39 -17.95
N ALA A 99 29.82 16.45 -18.74
CA ALA A 99 29.08 15.33 -19.31
C ALA A 99 28.48 14.38 -18.24
N TYR A 100 29.24 14.09 -17.17
CA TYR A 100 28.75 13.29 -16.05
C TYR A 100 27.59 13.99 -15.34
N PHE A 101 27.72 15.30 -15.09
CA PHE A 101 26.66 16.08 -14.46
C PHE A 101 25.37 16.10 -15.32
N GLU A 102 25.50 16.35 -16.62
CA GLU A 102 24.35 16.36 -17.55
C GLU A 102 23.65 15.00 -17.60
N MET A 103 24.38 13.89 -17.61
CA MET A 103 23.81 12.55 -17.57
C MET A 103 23.00 12.31 -16.27
N HIS A 104 23.54 12.71 -15.12
CA HIS A 104 22.86 12.59 -13.84
C HIS A 104 21.59 13.42 -13.78
N GLN A 105 21.64 14.65 -14.29
CA GLN A 105 20.48 15.54 -14.38
C GLN A 105 19.38 14.96 -15.29
N ARG A 106 19.75 14.41 -16.46
CA ARG A 106 18.80 13.75 -17.38
C ARG A 106 18.14 12.54 -16.71
N ARG A 107 18.92 11.72 -16.01
CA ARG A 107 18.40 10.56 -15.27
C ARG A 107 17.42 10.98 -14.16
N ARG A 108 17.75 12.02 -13.38
CA ARG A 108 16.85 12.55 -12.34
C ARG A 108 15.56 13.12 -12.96
N LYS A 109 15.66 13.87 -14.06
CA LYS A 109 14.48 14.41 -14.78
C LYS A 109 13.58 13.29 -15.30
N ALA A 110 14.15 12.20 -15.83
CA ALA A 110 13.39 11.02 -16.27
C ALA A 110 12.66 10.36 -15.09
N LEU A 111 13.36 10.09 -13.98
CA LEU A 111 12.76 9.49 -12.79
C LEU A 111 11.63 10.33 -12.19
N LEU A 112 11.77 11.65 -12.15
CA LEU A 112 10.70 12.56 -11.70
C LEU A 112 9.46 12.49 -12.60
N LYS A 113 9.65 12.35 -13.92
CA LYS A 113 8.56 12.21 -14.87
C LYS A 113 7.84 10.87 -14.67
N ASP A 114 8.60 9.79 -14.54
CA ASP A 114 8.07 8.43 -14.38
C ASP A 114 7.30 8.29 -13.06
N CYS A 115 7.82 8.87 -11.98
CA CYS A 115 7.20 8.81 -10.64
C CYS A 115 6.14 9.89 -10.39
N SER A 116 5.82 10.74 -11.37
CA SER A 116 4.84 11.83 -11.21
C SER A 116 3.44 11.36 -10.80
N GLY A 117 3.08 10.12 -11.15
CA GLY A 117 1.80 9.50 -10.80
C GLY A 117 1.57 9.32 -9.29
N VAL A 118 2.63 9.31 -8.48
CA VAL A 118 2.55 9.25 -7.01
C VAL A 118 1.75 10.44 -6.45
N LYS A 119 1.85 11.62 -7.07
CA LYS A 119 1.11 12.83 -6.66
C LYS A 119 -0.40 12.78 -6.94
N LEU A 120 -0.85 11.89 -7.84
CA LEU A 120 -2.27 11.72 -8.15
C LEU A 120 -2.98 10.78 -7.16
N LEU A 121 -2.32 10.43 -6.05
CA LEU A 121 -2.88 9.59 -5.01
C LEU A 121 -4.10 10.25 -4.34
N ASP A 122 -5.19 9.49 -4.21
CA ASP A 122 -6.29 9.83 -3.32
C ASP A 122 -6.18 8.98 -2.04
N PHE A 123 -5.76 9.63 -0.96
CA PHE A 123 -5.62 9.00 0.36
C PHE A 123 -6.95 8.45 0.89
N HIS A 124 -8.07 9.12 0.64
CA HIS A 124 -9.36 8.74 1.21
C HIS A 124 -9.81 7.37 0.67
N ILE A 125 -9.58 7.13 -0.62
CA ILE A 125 -9.95 5.86 -1.28
C ILE A 125 -9.05 4.72 -0.77
N LEU A 126 -7.75 4.94 -0.65
CA LEU A 126 -6.80 3.89 -0.26
C LEU A 126 -6.77 3.62 1.25
N ALA A 127 -7.01 4.63 2.07
CA ALA A 127 -7.08 4.48 3.53
C ALA A 127 -8.25 3.58 3.95
N MET A 128 -9.27 3.43 3.09
CA MET A 128 -10.48 2.65 3.35
C MET A 128 -11.06 2.99 4.74
N ALA A 129 -11.20 4.27 5.04
CA ALA A 129 -11.63 4.76 6.37
C ALA A 129 -12.99 4.18 6.80
N GLU A 130 -13.90 3.98 5.84
CA GLU A 130 -15.24 3.44 6.06
C GLU A 130 -15.30 1.90 6.09
N TRP A 131 -14.17 1.20 6.29
CA TRP A 131 -14.17 -0.26 6.31
C TRP A 131 -15.02 -0.79 7.47
N PRO A 132 -16.07 -1.60 7.20
CA PRO A 132 -16.96 -2.06 8.26
C PRO A 132 -16.23 -3.02 9.19
N GLU A 133 -16.25 -2.72 10.49
CA GLU A 133 -15.57 -3.48 11.53
C GLU A 133 -16.04 -4.93 11.65
N ASN A 134 -15.15 -5.81 12.12
CA ASN A 134 -15.45 -7.23 12.33
C ASN A 134 -16.53 -7.42 13.41
N PHE A 135 -16.52 -6.60 14.46
CA PHE A 135 -17.52 -6.65 15.52
C PHE A 135 -18.95 -6.46 14.99
N ARG A 136 -19.15 -5.48 14.11
CA ARG A 136 -20.46 -5.21 13.49
C ARG A 136 -20.94 -6.39 12.63
N LEU A 137 -20.03 -7.09 11.95
CA LEU A 137 -20.37 -8.31 11.21
C LEU A 137 -20.80 -9.45 12.13
N VAL A 138 -20.05 -9.69 13.21
CA VAL A 138 -20.36 -10.76 14.18
C VAL A 138 -21.70 -10.48 14.86
N GLN A 139 -21.94 -9.22 15.25
CA GLN A 139 -23.21 -8.80 15.83
C GLN A 139 -24.38 -9.00 14.85
N ALA A 140 -24.22 -8.62 13.58
CA ALA A 140 -25.24 -8.81 12.56
C ALA A 140 -25.52 -10.30 12.26
N ARG A 141 -24.48 -11.15 12.28
CA ARG A 141 -24.61 -12.60 12.13
C ARG A 141 -25.35 -13.21 13.32
N ARG A 142 -24.92 -12.91 14.55
CA ARG A 142 -25.53 -13.44 15.78
C ARG A 142 -27.01 -13.10 15.86
N ARG A 143 -27.40 -11.87 15.50
CA ARG A 143 -28.81 -11.46 15.53
C ARG A 143 -29.66 -12.24 14.53
N ARG A 144 -29.15 -12.50 13.33
CA ARG A 144 -29.83 -13.33 12.32
C ARG A 144 -29.97 -14.77 12.83
N ASP A 145 -28.89 -15.32 13.38
CA ASP A 145 -28.87 -16.71 13.82
C ASP A 145 -29.77 -16.91 15.06
N GLN A 146 -29.83 -15.93 15.98
CA GLN A 146 -30.79 -15.91 17.10
C GLN A 146 -32.25 -15.91 16.61
N TRP A 147 -32.56 -15.13 15.57
CA TRP A 147 -33.89 -15.11 14.96
C TRP A 147 -34.27 -16.46 14.35
N LEU A 148 -33.36 -17.06 13.57
CA LEU A 148 -33.57 -18.38 12.97
C LEU A 148 -33.70 -19.48 14.03
N PHE A 149 -32.95 -19.37 15.12
CA PHE A 149 -33.04 -20.30 16.24
C PHE A 149 -34.41 -20.25 16.92
N ILE A 150 -34.94 -19.05 17.19
CA ILE A 150 -36.29 -18.89 17.75
C ILE A 150 -37.35 -19.42 16.78
N MET A 151 -37.23 -19.14 15.49
CA MET A 151 -38.12 -19.69 14.45
C MET A 151 -38.09 -21.22 14.42
N SER A 152 -36.90 -21.82 14.52
CA SER A 152 -36.73 -23.27 14.57
C SER A 152 -37.37 -23.88 15.81
N ILE A 153 -37.25 -23.24 16.97
CA ILE A 153 -37.91 -23.68 18.21
C ILE A 153 -39.43 -23.63 18.05
N MET A 154 -39.98 -22.53 17.53
CA MET A 154 -41.43 -22.40 17.32
C MET A 154 -41.96 -23.42 16.32
N ALA A 155 -41.21 -23.70 15.25
CA ALA A 155 -41.54 -24.74 14.29
C ALA A 155 -41.53 -26.14 14.94
N ALA A 156 -40.54 -26.43 15.78
CA ALA A 156 -40.47 -27.70 16.51
C ALA A 156 -41.65 -27.86 17.49
N LEU A 157 -42.03 -26.81 18.22
CA LEU A 157 -43.20 -26.80 19.10
C LEU A 157 -44.51 -27.03 18.32
N PHE A 158 -44.65 -26.41 17.16
CA PHE A 158 -45.80 -26.64 16.28
C PHE A 158 -45.88 -28.10 15.80
N LEU A 159 -44.76 -28.67 15.34
CA LEU A 159 -44.67 -30.07 14.93
C LEU A 159 -44.99 -31.04 16.08
N ALA A 160 -44.51 -30.75 17.30
CA ALA A 160 -44.83 -31.54 18.49
C ALA A 160 -46.31 -31.43 18.89
N GLY A 161 -46.94 -30.26 18.68
CA GLY A 161 -48.37 -30.05 18.87
C GLY A 161 -49.21 -30.88 17.89
N LEU A 162 -48.79 -31.00 16.62
CA LEU A 162 -49.45 -31.88 15.63
C LEU A 162 -49.37 -33.37 16.04
N GLY A 163 -48.27 -33.77 16.68
CA GLY A 163 -48.09 -35.13 17.21
C GLY A 163 -48.86 -35.43 18.49
N SER A 164 -49.69 -34.51 18.99
CA SER A 164 -50.42 -34.63 20.28
C SER A 164 -49.53 -34.79 21.52
N PHE A 165 -48.23 -34.46 21.42
CA PHE A 165 -47.31 -34.51 22.57
C PHE A 165 -47.48 -33.31 23.51
N ILE A 166 -48.09 -32.21 23.05
CA ILE A 166 -48.25 -30.94 23.78
C ILE A 166 -49.71 -30.47 23.65
N PRO A 167 -50.30 -29.82 24.68
CA PRO A 167 -51.67 -29.29 24.61
C PRO A 167 -51.97 -28.40 23.38
N ALA A 168 -53.15 -28.56 22.78
CA ALA A 168 -53.53 -27.92 21.52
C ALA A 168 -53.42 -26.37 21.49
N TRP A 169 -53.68 -25.70 22.61
CA TRP A 169 -53.55 -24.25 22.72
C TRP A 169 -52.12 -23.75 22.48
N THR A 170 -51.11 -24.53 22.88
CA THR A 170 -49.69 -24.19 22.67
C THR A 170 -49.28 -24.35 21.21
N GLY A 171 -49.83 -25.35 20.49
CA GLY A 171 -49.58 -25.54 19.07
C GLY A 171 -50.11 -24.38 18.23
N GLY A 172 -51.33 -23.91 18.53
CA GLY A 172 -51.90 -22.73 17.90
C GLY A 172 -51.12 -21.45 18.19
N ALA A 173 -50.70 -21.25 19.45
CA ALA A 173 -49.88 -20.10 19.83
C ALA A 173 -48.49 -20.10 19.15
N ALA A 174 -47.83 -21.26 19.07
CA ALA A 174 -46.55 -21.43 18.38
C ALA A 174 -46.67 -21.15 16.87
N PHE A 175 -47.75 -21.60 16.24
CA PHE A 175 -48.02 -21.32 14.83
C PHE A 175 -48.22 -19.82 14.55
N GLY A 176 -48.99 -19.13 15.39
CA GLY A 176 -49.19 -17.69 15.30
C GLY A 176 -47.90 -16.91 15.49
N ALA A 177 -47.11 -17.26 16.51
CA ALA A 177 -45.79 -16.66 16.76
C ALA A 177 -44.82 -16.91 15.59
N MET A 178 -44.74 -18.14 15.08
CA MET A 178 -43.91 -18.49 13.93
C MET A 178 -44.30 -17.69 12.69
N THR A 179 -45.60 -17.56 12.41
CA THR A 179 -46.08 -16.81 11.25
C THR A 179 -45.74 -15.33 11.36
N LEU A 180 -45.96 -14.72 12.53
CA LEU A 180 -45.63 -13.32 12.80
C LEU A 180 -44.11 -13.06 12.69
N LEU A 181 -43.29 -13.96 13.25
CA LEU A 181 -41.84 -13.89 13.12
C LEU A 181 -41.38 -14.12 11.66
N GLY A 182 -42.08 -14.97 10.90
CA GLY A 182 -41.84 -15.18 9.47
C GLY A 182 -42.08 -13.92 8.64
N PHE A 183 -43.11 -13.14 8.93
CA PHE A 183 -43.34 -11.86 8.26
C PHE A 183 -42.20 -10.85 8.52
N LEU A 184 -41.60 -10.86 9.71
CA LEU A 184 -40.43 -10.05 10.06
C LEU A 184 -39.13 -10.51 9.36
N LEU A 185 -39.14 -11.71 8.74
CA LEU A 185 -38.04 -12.23 7.94
C LEU A 185 -38.00 -11.59 6.54
N VAL A 186 -39.14 -11.10 6.04
CA VAL A 186 -39.22 -10.40 4.76
C VAL A 186 -38.50 -9.06 4.89
N PRO A 187 -37.46 -8.80 4.09
CA PRO A 187 -36.59 -7.63 4.25
C PRO A 187 -37.36 -6.30 4.12
N ASP A 188 -38.46 -6.27 3.35
CA ASP A 188 -39.26 -5.07 3.12
C ASP A 188 -40.02 -4.62 4.38
N PHE A 189 -40.63 -5.56 5.12
CA PHE A 189 -41.26 -5.24 6.42
C PHE A 189 -40.22 -4.90 7.49
N ARG A 190 -39.05 -5.56 7.46
CA ARG A 190 -37.97 -5.30 8.40
C ARG A 190 -37.37 -3.90 8.25
N ARG A 191 -37.30 -3.38 7.02
CA ARG A 191 -36.75 -2.05 6.72
C ARG A 191 -37.57 -0.90 7.33
N LEU A 192 -38.88 -1.09 7.51
CA LEU A 192 -39.75 -0.10 8.13
C LEU A 192 -39.59 -0.02 9.66
N ILE A 193 -39.10 -1.09 10.30
CA ILE A 193 -39.04 -1.19 11.77
C ILE A 193 -37.59 -1.11 12.30
N ILE A 194 -36.58 -1.53 11.52
CA ILE A 194 -35.19 -1.67 11.98
C ILE A 194 -34.22 -1.05 10.96
N GLN A 195 -33.68 0.13 11.28
CA GLN A 195 -32.68 0.86 10.47
C GLN A 195 -31.25 0.28 10.51
N ARG A 196 -31.06 -0.97 10.95
CA ARG A 196 -29.72 -1.56 11.12
C ARG A 196 -29.29 -2.27 9.82
N PRO A 197 -28.06 -2.04 9.32
CA PRO A 197 -27.58 -2.68 8.09
C PRO A 197 -27.55 -4.21 8.25
N SER A 198 -27.98 -4.92 7.22
CA SER A 198 -27.99 -6.38 7.20
C SER A 198 -26.58 -6.94 7.01
N TYR A 199 -26.36 -8.20 7.43
CA TYR A 199 -25.07 -8.88 7.24
C TYR A 199 -24.65 -8.93 5.75
N ARG A 200 -25.60 -9.13 4.84
CA ARG A 200 -25.34 -9.12 3.39
C ARG A 200 -24.94 -7.73 2.88
N GLU A 201 -25.59 -6.68 3.35
CA GLU A 201 -25.24 -5.30 3.00
C GLU A 201 -23.83 -4.96 3.48
N LEU A 202 -23.43 -5.36 4.70
CA LEU A 202 -22.06 -5.16 5.19
C LEU A 202 -21.01 -5.93 4.36
N LEU A 203 -21.32 -7.15 3.89
CA LEU A 203 -20.44 -7.89 2.99
C LEU A 203 -20.34 -7.25 1.61
N LEU A 204 -21.45 -6.77 1.06
CA LEU A 204 -21.48 -6.05 -0.21
C LEU A 204 -20.68 -4.75 -0.10
N GLN A 205 -20.82 -4.02 1.00
CA GLN A 205 -20.05 -2.81 1.28
C GLN A 205 -18.55 -3.08 1.30
N ARG A 206 -18.08 -4.14 1.99
CA ARG A 206 -16.65 -4.55 1.95
C ARG A 206 -16.15 -4.80 0.53
N ARG A 207 -16.92 -5.53 -0.26
CA ARG A 207 -16.57 -5.83 -1.66
C ARG A 207 -16.53 -4.57 -2.51
N GLN A 208 -17.46 -3.64 -2.31
CA GLN A 208 -17.51 -2.37 -3.03
C GLN A 208 -16.31 -1.47 -2.69
N ILE A 209 -15.99 -1.30 -1.41
CA ILE A 209 -14.83 -0.50 -0.96
C ILE A 209 -13.54 -1.09 -1.55
N LEU A 210 -13.36 -2.41 -1.43
CA LEU A 210 -12.19 -3.09 -1.98
C LEU A 210 -12.11 -2.92 -3.51
N LYS A 211 -13.24 -3.05 -4.22
CA LYS A 211 -13.31 -2.86 -5.67
C LYS A 211 -12.91 -1.43 -6.07
N ARG A 212 -13.39 -0.42 -5.35
CA ARG A 212 -13.04 1.00 -5.60
C ARG A 212 -11.55 1.24 -5.38
N ALA A 213 -10.99 0.76 -4.27
CA ALA A 213 -9.56 0.88 -4.00
C ALA A 213 -8.71 0.19 -5.08
N ARG A 214 -9.12 -1.00 -5.52
CA ARG A 214 -8.42 -1.75 -6.57
C ARG A 214 -8.49 -1.04 -7.94
N GLN A 215 -9.62 -0.41 -8.26
CA GLN A 215 -9.77 0.41 -9.46
C GLN A 215 -8.88 1.66 -9.41
N HIS A 216 -8.77 2.28 -8.23
CA HIS A 216 -7.87 3.43 -8.05
C HIS A 216 -6.40 3.03 -8.20
N ILE A 217 -6.01 1.90 -7.61
CA ILE A 217 -4.65 1.35 -7.78
C ILE A 217 -4.37 1.03 -9.25
N GLN A 218 -5.34 0.46 -9.98
CA GLN A 218 -5.21 0.21 -11.42
C GLN A 218 -4.99 1.49 -12.21
N TYR A 219 -5.68 2.56 -11.83
CA TYR A 219 -5.51 3.87 -12.46
C TYR A 219 -4.13 4.47 -12.18
N LEU A 220 -3.63 4.33 -10.95
CA LEU A 220 -2.31 4.82 -10.56
C LEU A 220 -1.15 4.06 -11.21
N GLU A 221 -1.23 2.72 -11.28
CA GLU A 221 -0.19 1.87 -11.86
C GLU A 221 -0.03 2.07 -13.38
N GLY A 222 -1.14 2.34 -14.08
CA GLY A 222 -1.12 2.45 -15.53
C GLY A 222 -0.61 1.18 -16.22
N PRO A 223 -0.16 1.27 -17.48
CA PRO A 223 0.35 0.12 -18.24
C PRO A 223 1.83 -0.19 -17.98
N ALA A 224 2.56 0.73 -17.35
CA ALA A 224 4.03 0.66 -17.22
C ALA A 224 4.50 0.32 -15.81
N GLY A 225 3.58 0.17 -14.85
CA GLY A 225 3.89 -0.21 -13.47
C GLY A 225 4.51 0.94 -12.67
N LEU A 226 3.69 1.75 -11.99
CA LEU A 226 4.15 2.87 -11.16
C LEU A 226 5.09 2.38 -10.05
N ALA A 227 4.71 1.32 -9.33
CA ALA A 227 5.51 0.87 -8.20
C ALA A 227 6.91 0.39 -8.63
N TRP A 228 7.02 -0.29 -9.77
CA TRP A 228 8.31 -0.68 -10.36
C TRP A 228 9.19 0.54 -10.69
N GLN A 229 8.63 1.55 -11.36
CA GLN A 229 9.37 2.77 -11.71
C GLN A 229 9.87 3.52 -10.47
N CYS A 230 9.03 3.55 -9.43
CA CYS A 230 9.35 4.19 -8.16
C CYS A 230 10.36 3.41 -7.31
N GLN A 231 10.78 2.21 -7.69
CA GLN A 231 11.80 1.47 -6.94
C GLN A 231 13.13 2.23 -6.87
N ALA A 232 13.49 2.96 -7.94
CA ALA A 232 14.71 3.75 -8.02
C ALA A 232 14.76 4.90 -6.99
N LEU A 233 13.61 5.37 -6.49
CA LEU A 233 13.53 6.39 -5.43
C LEU A 233 14.09 5.88 -4.08
N GLY A 234 14.37 4.58 -3.95
CA GLY A 234 14.98 3.99 -2.77
C GLY A 234 16.38 4.50 -2.43
N GLU A 235 17.02 5.23 -3.35
CA GLU A 235 18.27 5.98 -3.10
C GLU A 235 18.03 7.16 -2.14
N TYR A 236 16.89 7.85 -2.27
CA TYR A 236 16.53 9.03 -1.46
C TYR A 236 15.79 8.68 -0.18
N ASN A 237 15.05 7.56 -0.16
CA ASN A 237 14.39 7.06 1.04
C ASN A 237 14.65 5.54 1.20
N PRO A 238 15.45 5.12 2.19
CA PRO A 238 15.76 3.70 2.39
C PRO A 238 14.54 2.87 2.80
N ALA A 239 13.44 3.48 3.25
CA ALA A 239 12.21 2.77 3.59
C ALA A 239 11.63 2.00 2.38
N LEU A 240 11.84 2.50 1.16
CA LEU A 240 11.40 1.84 -0.08
C LEU A 240 12.15 0.54 -0.39
N ARG A 241 13.39 0.41 0.10
CA ARG A 241 14.24 -0.79 -0.12
C ARG A 241 13.91 -1.95 0.83
N GLN A 242 12.97 -1.76 1.74
CA GLN A 242 12.56 -2.80 2.69
C GLN A 242 11.97 -4.02 1.96
N ALA A 243 12.27 -5.22 2.46
CA ALA A 243 11.84 -6.50 1.86
C ALA A 243 10.31 -6.59 1.66
N ARG A 244 9.51 -5.94 2.52
CA ARG A 244 8.05 -5.90 2.42
C ARG A 244 7.52 -5.34 1.09
N PHE A 245 8.29 -4.47 0.43
CA PHE A 245 7.91 -3.85 -0.84
C PHE A 245 8.49 -4.57 -2.06
N GLN A 246 9.47 -5.47 -1.89
CA GLN A 246 10.07 -6.19 -3.03
C GLN A 246 9.05 -7.00 -3.82
N ASN A 247 8.19 -7.74 -3.12
CA ASN A 247 7.10 -8.47 -3.75
C ASN A 247 6.15 -7.53 -4.51
N LEU A 248 5.90 -6.34 -3.97
CA LEU A 248 5.06 -5.33 -4.62
C LEU A 248 5.66 -4.87 -5.95
N PHE A 249 6.98 -4.65 -5.99
CA PHE A 249 7.70 -4.25 -7.19
C PHE A 249 7.69 -5.35 -8.26
N ASN A 250 7.94 -6.60 -7.87
CA ASN A 250 7.91 -7.74 -8.79
C ASN A 250 6.51 -7.88 -9.42
N TYR A 251 5.43 -7.79 -8.63
CA TYR A 251 4.07 -7.87 -9.17
C TYR A 251 3.69 -6.66 -10.03
N SER A 252 4.24 -5.47 -9.75
CA SER A 252 4.03 -4.28 -10.59
C SER A 252 4.77 -4.41 -11.92
N GLN A 253 6.01 -4.92 -11.91
CA GLN A 253 6.80 -5.21 -13.12
C GLN A 253 6.07 -6.19 -14.06
N ASP A 254 5.48 -7.25 -13.50
CA ASP A 254 4.73 -8.25 -14.26
C ASP A 254 3.31 -7.79 -14.64
N ASN A 255 2.87 -6.59 -14.23
CA ASN A 255 1.49 -6.10 -14.35
C ASN A 255 0.43 -7.01 -13.71
N THR A 256 0.84 -7.89 -12.79
CA THR A 256 -0.05 -8.82 -12.06
C THR A 256 -0.48 -8.28 -10.70
N LEU A 257 -0.03 -7.09 -10.29
CA LEU A 257 -0.31 -6.52 -8.97
C LEU A 257 -1.80 -6.57 -8.57
N LEU A 258 -2.71 -6.25 -9.50
CA LEU A 258 -4.14 -6.23 -9.24
C LEU A 258 -4.75 -7.59 -8.91
N SER A 259 -4.17 -8.71 -9.37
CA SER A 259 -4.63 -10.05 -9.01
C SER A 259 -4.23 -10.44 -7.59
N HIS A 260 -3.10 -9.89 -7.11
CA HIS A 260 -2.59 -10.14 -5.76
C HIS A 260 -3.27 -9.26 -4.69
N ILE A 261 -3.77 -8.07 -5.07
CA ILE A 261 -4.51 -7.19 -4.15
C ILE A 261 -5.94 -7.69 -3.92
N ARG A 262 -6.10 -8.65 -2.99
CA ARG A 262 -7.39 -9.26 -2.62
C ARG A 262 -7.88 -8.93 -1.22
N THR A 263 -6.99 -8.48 -0.34
CA THR A 263 -7.31 -8.21 1.07
C THR A 263 -7.02 -6.75 1.43
N ARG A 264 -7.61 -6.29 2.55
CA ARG A 264 -7.36 -4.97 3.12
C ARG A 264 -5.87 -4.74 3.39
N ALA A 265 -5.17 -5.78 3.84
CA ALA A 265 -3.74 -5.70 4.17
C ALA A 265 -2.90 -5.34 2.94
N HIS A 266 -3.16 -5.94 1.78
CA HIS A 266 -2.45 -5.62 0.54
C HIS A 266 -2.68 -4.17 0.08
N VAL A 267 -3.92 -3.67 0.17
CA VAL A 267 -4.21 -2.26 -0.15
C VAL A 267 -3.51 -1.32 0.85
N ARG A 268 -3.47 -1.68 2.14
CA ARG A 268 -2.73 -0.92 3.16
C ARG A 268 -1.23 -0.90 2.92
N LEU A 269 -0.66 -2.02 2.49
CA LEU A 269 0.76 -2.13 2.12
C LEU A 269 1.06 -1.21 0.93
N TYR A 270 0.20 -1.22 -0.09
CA TYR A 270 0.30 -0.31 -1.23
C TYR A 270 0.18 1.15 -0.80
N LEU A 271 -0.76 1.50 0.08
CA LEU A 271 -0.87 2.85 0.64
C LEU A 271 0.41 3.28 1.36
N MET A 272 0.97 2.43 2.21
CA MET A 272 2.23 2.72 2.91
C MET A 272 3.36 2.95 1.91
N PHE A 273 3.46 2.11 0.87
CA PHE A 273 4.42 2.28 -0.20
C PHE A 273 4.28 3.65 -0.88
N VAL A 274 3.07 4.04 -1.30
CA VAL A 274 2.87 5.31 -2.02
C VAL A 274 3.19 6.51 -1.11
N LEU A 275 2.87 6.45 0.18
CA LEU A 275 3.25 7.51 1.13
C LEU A 275 4.76 7.65 1.29
N GLU A 276 5.49 6.54 1.35
CA GLU A 276 6.96 6.58 1.40
C GLU A 276 7.56 7.02 0.06
N ALA A 277 6.93 6.65 -1.06
CA ALA A 277 7.31 7.10 -2.40
C ALA A 277 7.08 8.61 -2.59
N GLU A 278 6.01 9.17 -2.03
CA GLU A 278 5.72 10.61 -2.06
C GLU A 278 6.81 11.39 -1.32
N ARG A 279 7.18 10.95 -0.10
CA ARG A 279 8.29 11.55 0.65
C ARG A 279 9.61 11.47 -0.11
N ALA A 280 9.90 10.31 -0.72
CA ALA A 280 11.11 10.12 -1.51
C ALA A 280 11.12 11.02 -2.75
N TYR A 281 9.96 11.20 -3.38
CA TYR A 281 9.78 12.09 -4.53
C TYR A 281 10.07 13.55 -4.13
N GLU A 282 9.55 14.02 -3.00
CA GLU A 282 9.79 15.37 -2.51
C GLU A 282 11.27 15.60 -2.18
N ALA A 283 11.91 14.65 -1.49
CA ALA A 283 13.34 14.70 -1.19
C ALA A 283 14.19 14.74 -2.48
N MET A 284 13.86 13.87 -3.45
CA MET A 284 14.51 13.86 -4.75
C MET A 284 14.33 15.19 -5.50
N HIS A 285 13.11 15.74 -5.49
CA HIS A 285 12.80 16.99 -6.15
C HIS A 285 13.60 18.16 -5.55
N HIS A 286 13.73 18.22 -4.22
CA HIS A 286 14.56 19.21 -3.54
C HIS A 286 16.03 19.09 -3.97
N SER A 287 16.60 17.88 -3.90
CA SER A 287 18.00 17.63 -4.29
C SER A 287 18.29 17.92 -5.77
N TYR A 288 17.27 17.79 -6.63
CA TYR A 288 17.36 18.16 -8.04
C TYR A 288 17.46 19.68 -8.22
N LEU A 289 16.66 20.45 -7.47
CA LEU A 289 16.69 21.91 -7.50
C LEU A 289 17.99 22.47 -6.93
N GLU A 290 18.50 21.91 -5.83
CA GLU A 290 19.80 22.29 -5.25
C GLU A 290 20.94 22.03 -6.24
N ALA A 291 20.98 20.84 -6.85
CA ALA A 291 22.00 20.51 -7.85
C ALA A 291 21.90 21.41 -9.10
N GLN A 292 20.71 21.88 -9.47
CA GLN A 292 20.52 22.85 -10.54
C GLN A 292 21.03 24.24 -10.17
N GLN A 293 20.84 24.68 -8.91
CA GLN A 293 21.37 25.95 -8.41
C GLN A 293 22.91 25.92 -8.39
N GLU A 294 23.50 24.86 -7.85
CA GLU A 294 24.95 24.65 -7.81
C GLU A 294 25.58 24.65 -9.23
N ALA A 295 24.88 24.06 -10.21
CA ALA A 295 25.32 24.10 -11.60
C ALA A 295 25.29 25.50 -12.20
N ARG A 296 24.28 26.32 -11.86
CA ARG A 296 24.22 27.72 -12.29
C ARG A 296 25.36 28.54 -11.68
N GLU A 297 25.67 28.32 -10.40
CA GLU A 297 26.78 29.00 -9.72
C GLU A 297 28.14 28.64 -10.34
N ARG A 298 28.32 27.39 -10.77
CA ARG A 298 29.51 26.93 -11.52
C ARG A 298 29.54 27.37 -13.00
N GLY A 299 28.51 28.06 -13.49
CA GLY A 299 28.40 28.46 -14.89
C GLY A 299 28.09 27.31 -15.86
N TRP A 300 27.64 26.16 -15.34
CA TRP A 300 27.21 25.01 -16.14
C TRP A 300 25.73 25.17 -16.48
N GLU A 301 25.40 26.18 -17.30
CA GLU A 301 24.03 26.31 -17.77
C GLU A 301 23.68 25.17 -18.75
N PRO A 302 22.62 24.40 -18.47
CA PRO A 302 22.13 23.44 -19.44
C PRO A 302 21.45 24.19 -20.59
N ALA A 303 21.92 23.98 -21.82
CA ALA A 303 21.35 24.56 -23.04
C ALA A 303 19.84 24.28 -23.25
N SER A 304 19.24 23.40 -22.45
CA SER A 304 17.82 23.06 -22.48
C SER A 304 16.90 24.03 -21.74
N ALA A 305 17.42 24.99 -20.95
CA ALA A 305 16.58 25.99 -20.27
C ALA A 305 15.89 26.96 -21.26
N GLU A 306 16.50 27.20 -22.43
CA GLU A 306 15.90 28.04 -23.50
C GLU A 306 14.73 27.34 -24.21
N ILE A 307 14.69 26.01 -24.24
CA ILE A 307 13.66 25.25 -24.97
C ILE A 307 12.38 25.14 -24.15
N ASP A 308 12.47 24.99 -22.83
CA ASP A 308 11.29 24.95 -21.95
C ASP A 308 10.65 26.36 -21.81
N ALA A 309 11.44 27.45 -21.89
CA ALA A 309 10.93 28.83 -21.87
C ALA A 309 10.24 29.26 -23.18
N SER A 310 10.71 28.76 -24.32
CA SER A 310 10.10 29.04 -25.64
C SER A 310 8.82 28.23 -25.89
N SER A 311 8.70 27.04 -25.32
CA SER A 311 7.45 26.24 -25.35
C SER A 311 6.32 26.82 -24.50
N GLN A 312 6.60 27.77 -23.60
CA GLN A 312 5.59 28.40 -22.75
C GLN A 312 4.99 29.68 -23.38
N TYR A 313 5.51 30.11 -24.53
CA TYR A 313 5.05 31.27 -25.31
C TYR A 313 4.59 30.91 -26.74
N SER A 314 4.33 29.64 -27.03
CA SER A 314 3.68 29.17 -28.27
C SER A 314 2.46 28.33 -27.96
#